data_AF-A0A3M7PHT2-F1
#
_entry.id   AF-A0A3M7PHT2-F1
#
_cell.length_a   1.000
_cell.length_b   1.000
_cell.length_c   1.000
_cell.angle_alpha   90.00
_cell.angle_beta   90.00
_cell.angle_gamma   90.00
#
_symmetry.space_group_name_H-M   'P 1'
#
loop_
_entity.id
_entity.type
_entity.pdbx_description
1 polymer ?
#
loop_
_entity_poly.entity_id
_entity_poly.type
_entity_poly.pdbx_seq_one_letter_code
_entity_poly.pdbx_strand_id
1 'polypeptide(L)'
;MTFNFIKGILSYSKKDLNLKACLRGGQSFRWFISKDDENEFTGVIRDKIFTLRQSEASIEYTVHYNQLITKHPGNIDEELKEYFHLNEDLGDLYRNWSQKDANFCKRIEQYGNVLNGIRVLRLDPVENLFSFICSSNNNIKRITQMVNNMCCHFGELIGTLNDTDYYMFPSIERLSQNDVEDKLRKLNFGYRAKFINQAAVYIKNNFDEQWLFSLRENSYTDTINELIKIPGIGKKVADCISLMSLDKLEAIPVDTHVLNLARNMYNFVPKEAKKSLSDKTYKQIADSFRQLWGKYAGWAQTVMFIDDLAEFKKEKNNQVEKSEKLTLKRSVSDSMDIEPGLLPIEELRRILENKGIKLGDSQSKQELIELYLKFVKPQPQRLRKSCKHEETKVVSLKLENISLSEAKERRQKRFKTNLDHDQEMETSPKKITLKRPNLNSSKKDGDIKKLKFDF
;
A
#
# COMPACT_ATOMS: atom_id res chain seq x y z
N MET A 1 -3.43 9.22 -28.44
CA MET A 1 -3.14 7.99 -29.22
C MET A 1 -4.21 6.97 -28.93
N THR A 2 -4.72 6.25 -29.92
CA THR A 2 -5.77 5.23 -29.75
C THR A 2 -5.18 3.96 -29.17
N PHE A 3 -5.63 3.55 -27.97
CA PHE A 3 -5.28 2.26 -27.38
C PHE A 3 -6.19 1.15 -27.88
N ASN A 4 -5.65 -0.05 -28.01
CA ASN A 4 -6.46 -1.25 -27.94
C ASN A 4 -6.60 -1.68 -26.48
N PHE A 5 -7.67 -2.38 -26.15
CA PHE A 5 -7.88 -2.89 -24.80
C PHE A 5 -8.44 -4.30 -24.79
N ILE A 6 -8.09 -5.05 -23.74
CA ILE A 6 -8.63 -6.37 -23.40
C ILE A 6 -9.24 -6.29 -22.01
N LYS A 7 -10.37 -6.97 -21.80
CA LYS A 7 -11.00 -7.11 -20.48
C LYS A 7 -11.14 -8.58 -20.12
N GLY A 8 -11.10 -8.85 -18.83
CA GLY A 8 -11.35 -10.18 -18.29
C GLY A 8 -11.54 -10.16 -16.79
N ILE A 9 -11.72 -11.34 -16.22
CA ILE A 9 -11.97 -11.53 -14.79
C ILE A 9 -11.16 -12.71 -14.30
N LEU A 10 -10.40 -12.51 -13.23
CA LEU A 10 -9.75 -13.57 -12.47
C LEU A 10 -10.62 -13.95 -11.27
N SER A 11 -11.04 -15.21 -11.22
CA SER A 11 -11.89 -15.75 -10.14
C SER A 11 -11.07 -16.14 -8.90
N TYR A 12 -10.43 -15.16 -8.27
CA TYR A 12 -9.68 -15.34 -7.03
C TYR A 12 -10.25 -14.44 -5.94
N SER A 13 -10.52 -15.02 -4.76
CA SER A 13 -11.00 -14.27 -3.62
C SER A 13 -9.90 -13.39 -3.03
N LYS A 14 -10.28 -12.40 -2.23
CA LYS A 14 -9.33 -11.56 -1.50
C LYS A 14 -8.42 -12.35 -0.55
N LYS A 15 -8.87 -13.51 -0.07
CA LYS A 15 -8.05 -14.41 0.77
C LYS A 15 -6.97 -15.13 -0.03
N ASP A 16 -7.18 -15.29 -1.33
CA ASP A 16 -6.23 -15.95 -2.23
C ASP A 16 -5.30 -14.95 -2.91
N LEU A 17 -5.73 -13.70 -3.10
CA LEU A 17 -4.90 -12.60 -3.58
C LEU A 17 -5.43 -11.28 -3.02
N ASN A 18 -4.61 -10.53 -2.30
CA ASN A 18 -4.93 -9.21 -1.75
C ASN A 18 -4.15 -8.15 -2.53
N LEU A 19 -4.82 -7.47 -3.48
CA LEU A 19 -4.15 -6.52 -4.38
C LEU A 19 -3.49 -5.39 -3.62
N LYS A 20 -4.17 -4.82 -2.63
CA LYS A 20 -3.63 -3.70 -1.85
C LYS A 20 -2.32 -4.09 -1.18
N ALA A 21 -2.31 -5.22 -0.48
CA ALA A 21 -1.12 -5.70 0.22
C ALA A 21 0.03 -6.05 -0.75
N CYS A 22 -0.26 -6.74 -1.86
CA CYS A 22 0.76 -7.11 -2.84
C CYS A 22 1.34 -5.90 -3.58
N LEU A 23 0.49 -5.00 -4.06
CA LEU A 23 0.87 -3.90 -4.94
C LEU A 23 1.38 -2.66 -4.20
N ARG A 24 1.01 -2.49 -2.93
CA ARG A 24 1.44 -1.35 -2.08
C ARG A 24 2.39 -1.76 -0.95
N GLY A 25 2.63 -3.06 -0.76
CA GLY A 25 3.50 -3.62 0.27
C GLY A 25 5.01 -3.43 0.06
N GLY A 26 5.42 -2.57 -0.88
CA GLY A 26 6.84 -2.29 -1.15
C GLY A 26 7.56 -3.33 -2.02
N GLN A 27 6.80 -4.17 -2.74
CA GLN A 27 7.32 -5.13 -3.70
C GLN A 27 7.51 -4.49 -5.09
N SER A 28 6.44 -3.88 -5.60
CA SER A 28 6.46 -3.05 -6.81
C SER A 28 6.24 -1.59 -6.43
N PHE A 29 6.70 -0.70 -7.31
CA PHE A 29 6.59 0.74 -7.16
C PHE A 29 5.86 1.40 -8.34
N ARG A 30 5.18 0.58 -9.16
CA ARG A 30 4.54 0.98 -10.43
C ARG A 30 3.01 0.97 -10.40
N TRP A 31 2.42 0.70 -9.22
CA TRP A 31 0.98 0.62 -9.03
C TRP A 31 0.43 1.79 -8.22
N PHE A 32 -0.61 2.42 -8.75
CA PHE A 32 -1.27 3.58 -8.19
C PHE A 32 -2.74 3.26 -7.95
N ILE A 33 -3.26 3.68 -6.80
CA ILE A 33 -4.67 3.52 -6.45
C ILE A 33 -5.47 4.60 -7.18
N SER A 34 -6.62 4.22 -7.73
CA SER A 34 -7.59 5.16 -8.30
C SER A 34 -8.02 6.20 -7.28
N LYS A 35 -8.27 7.43 -7.71
CA LYS A 35 -8.76 8.49 -6.81
C LYS A 35 -10.20 8.23 -6.36
N ASP A 36 -10.95 7.46 -7.14
CA ASP A 36 -12.38 7.26 -6.97
C ASP A 36 -12.74 5.89 -6.36
N ASP A 37 -11.86 4.88 -6.49
CA ASP A 37 -12.05 3.53 -5.92
C ASP A 37 -10.75 3.01 -5.29
N GLU A 38 -10.76 2.80 -3.97
CA GLU A 38 -9.59 2.29 -3.23
C GLU A 38 -9.23 0.83 -3.54
N ASN A 39 -10.11 0.11 -4.25
CA ASN A 39 -9.89 -1.26 -4.69
C ASN A 39 -9.49 -1.35 -6.18
N GLU A 40 -9.35 -0.21 -6.85
CA GLU A 40 -8.90 -0.12 -8.23
C GLU A 40 -7.45 0.37 -8.29
N PHE A 41 -6.61 -0.37 -9.01
CA PHE A 41 -5.18 -0.13 -9.14
C PHE A 41 -4.81 -0.04 -10.61
N THR A 42 -4.12 1.01 -11.01
CA THR A 42 -3.54 1.14 -12.34
C THR A 42 -2.02 1.09 -12.26
N GLY A 43 -1.40 0.27 -13.10
CA GLY A 43 0.04 0.12 -13.16
C GLY A 43 0.50 -0.38 -14.52
N VAL A 44 1.81 -0.56 -14.67
CA VAL A 44 2.43 -1.05 -15.90
C VAL A 44 3.09 -2.39 -15.61
N ILE A 45 2.82 -3.38 -16.45
CA ILE A 45 3.58 -4.63 -16.51
C ILE A 45 4.22 -4.66 -17.90
N ARG A 46 5.56 -4.58 -17.92
CA ARG A 46 6.37 -4.50 -19.15
C ARG A 46 5.95 -3.34 -20.06
N ASP A 47 5.16 -3.64 -21.08
CA ASP A 47 4.76 -2.79 -22.20
C ASP A 47 3.26 -2.45 -22.20
N LYS A 48 2.51 -2.88 -21.16
CA LYS A 48 1.06 -2.75 -21.09
C LYS A 48 0.61 -2.06 -19.81
N ILE A 49 -0.47 -1.28 -19.92
CA ILE A 49 -1.11 -0.59 -18.79
C ILE A 49 -2.26 -1.47 -18.29
N PHE A 50 -2.18 -1.90 -17.03
CA PHE A 50 -3.19 -2.72 -16.38
C PHE A 50 -4.00 -1.87 -15.41
N THR A 51 -5.32 -1.95 -15.51
CA THR A 51 -6.25 -1.49 -14.47
C THR A 51 -6.92 -2.72 -13.85
N LEU A 52 -6.70 -2.93 -12.56
CA LEU A 52 -7.19 -4.08 -11.79
C LEU A 52 -8.15 -3.58 -10.73
N ARG A 53 -9.39 -4.07 -10.71
CA ARG A 53 -10.39 -3.74 -9.69
C ARG A 53 -10.78 -4.98 -8.91
N GLN A 54 -10.54 -4.96 -7.60
CA GLN A 54 -10.77 -6.12 -6.74
C GLN A 54 -12.12 -6.05 -6.01
N SER A 55 -12.85 -7.16 -6.05
CA SER A 55 -13.97 -7.46 -5.15
C SER A 55 -13.54 -8.48 -4.09
N GLU A 56 -14.44 -8.91 -3.21
CA GLU A 56 -14.14 -9.99 -2.26
C GLU A 56 -13.96 -11.37 -2.95
N ALA A 57 -14.52 -11.56 -4.14
CA ALA A 57 -14.58 -12.86 -4.84
C ALA A 57 -13.76 -12.94 -6.13
N SER A 58 -13.43 -11.80 -6.74
CA SER A 58 -12.80 -11.76 -8.06
C SER A 58 -12.00 -10.47 -8.28
N ILE A 59 -11.20 -10.46 -9.35
CA ILE A 59 -10.48 -9.29 -9.84
C ILE A 59 -10.88 -9.07 -11.29
N GLU A 60 -11.53 -7.95 -11.57
CA GLU A 60 -11.76 -7.49 -12.93
C GLU A 60 -10.51 -6.79 -13.44
N TYR A 61 -10.13 -7.03 -14.69
CA TYR A 61 -9.01 -6.34 -15.30
C TYR A 61 -9.39 -5.70 -16.64
N THR A 62 -8.76 -4.57 -16.92
CA THR A 62 -8.68 -3.96 -18.25
C THR A 62 -7.21 -3.70 -18.58
N VAL A 63 -6.76 -4.17 -19.73
CA VAL A 63 -5.37 -4.01 -20.20
C VAL A 63 -5.36 -3.15 -21.44
N HIS A 64 -4.67 -2.01 -21.39
CA HIS A 64 -4.44 -1.15 -22.53
C HIS A 64 -3.03 -1.37 -23.09
N TYR A 65 -2.91 -1.44 -24.40
CA TYR A 65 -1.63 -1.63 -25.08
C TYR A 65 -1.56 -0.83 -26.37
N ASN A 66 -0.35 -0.45 -26.73
CA ASN A 66 -0.05 0.28 -27.96
C ASN A 66 0.47 -0.72 -29.01
N GLN A 67 -0.27 -0.90 -30.11
CA GLN A 67 0.09 -1.85 -31.17
C GLN A 67 1.44 -1.57 -31.86
N LEU A 68 1.95 -0.34 -31.75
CA LEU A 68 3.28 0.00 -32.27
C LEU A 68 4.40 -0.64 -31.43
N ILE A 69 4.13 -0.89 -30.14
CA ILE A 69 5.06 -1.50 -29.18
C ILE A 69 4.73 -2.99 -29.03
N THR A 70 3.48 -3.28 -28.70
CA THR A 70 2.96 -4.63 -28.43
C THR A 70 2.14 -5.14 -29.63
N LYS A 71 2.79 -5.88 -30.54
CA LYS A 71 2.10 -6.45 -31.72
C LYS A 71 0.98 -7.42 -31.35
N HIS A 72 1.23 -8.27 -30.34
CA HIS A 72 0.27 -9.22 -29.80
C HIS A 72 0.26 -9.12 -28.28
N PRO A 73 -0.90 -8.90 -27.64
CA PRO A 73 -0.98 -8.73 -26.19
C PRO A 73 -0.75 -10.02 -25.39
N GLY A 74 -0.72 -11.18 -26.06
CA GLY A 74 -0.52 -12.48 -25.43
C GLY A 74 -1.73 -12.97 -24.63
N ASN A 75 -1.52 -13.97 -23.78
CA ASN A 75 -2.53 -14.46 -22.84
C ASN A 75 -2.43 -13.69 -21.52
N ILE A 76 -3.36 -12.76 -21.31
CA ILE A 76 -3.38 -11.89 -20.13
C ILE A 76 -3.61 -12.66 -18.83
N ASP A 77 -4.43 -13.72 -18.86
CA ASP A 77 -4.69 -14.53 -17.67
C ASP A 77 -3.41 -15.23 -17.19
N GLU A 78 -2.64 -15.80 -18.12
CA GLU A 78 -1.36 -16.44 -17.76
C GLU A 78 -0.30 -15.43 -17.32
N GLU A 79 -0.24 -14.25 -17.95
CA GLU A 79 0.66 -13.17 -17.51
C GLU A 79 0.35 -12.74 -16.07
N LEU A 80 -0.94 -12.58 -15.72
CA LEU A 80 -1.35 -12.25 -14.35
C LEU A 80 -1.14 -13.41 -13.38
N LYS A 81 -1.37 -14.66 -13.80
CA LYS A 81 -1.09 -15.84 -12.97
C LYS A 81 0.40 -15.95 -12.65
N GLU A 82 1.28 -15.70 -13.61
CA GLU A 82 2.72 -15.65 -13.37
C GLU A 82 3.09 -14.48 -12.45
N TYR A 83 2.62 -13.27 -12.75
CA TYR A 83 2.97 -12.06 -12.02
C TYR A 83 2.59 -12.14 -10.53
N PHE A 84 1.46 -12.78 -10.20
CA PHE A 84 0.99 -12.97 -8.83
C PHE A 84 1.28 -14.35 -8.27
N HIS A 85 1.98 -15.26 -8.97
CA HIS A 85 2.17 -16.66 -8.58
C HIS A 85 0.84 -17.38 -8.21
N LEU A 86 -0.19 -17.26 -9.04
CA LEU A 86 -1.53 -17.80 -8.77
C LEU A 86 -1.63 -19.33 -8.89
N ASN A 87 -0.61 -19.98 -9.45
CA ASN A 87 -0.53 -21.44 -9.53
C ASN A 87 -0.14 -22.08 -8.19
N GLU A 88 0.37 -21.29 -7.23
CA GLU A 88 0.73 -21.77 -5.91
C GLU A 88 -0.49 -21.78 -4.98
N ASP A 89 -0.70 -22.88 -4.25
CA ASP A 89 -1.74 -22.97 -3.22
C ASP A 89 -1.31 -22.17 -1.98
N LEU A 90 -1.77 -20.93 -1.92
CA LEU A 90 -1.47 -20.01 -0.81
C LEU A 90 -2.06 -20.51 0.52
N GLY A 91 -3.18 -21.23 0.48
CA GLY A 91 -3.80 -21.80 1.66
C GLY A 91 -2.90 -22.87 2.30
N ASP A 92 -2.30 -23.75 1.50
CA ASP A 92 -1.32 -24.73 1.96
C ASP A 92 -0.07 -24.06 2.52
N LEU A 93 0.45 -23.02 1.87
CA LEU A 93 1.59 -22.25 2.38
C LEU A 93 1.28 -21.65 3.76
N TYR A 94 0.13 -20.98 3.92
CA TYR A 94 -0.28 -20.37 5.20
C TYR A 94 -0.51 -21.41 6.29
N ARG A 95 -1.07 -22.59 5.96
CA ARG A 95 -1.19 -23.72 6.89
C ARG A 95 0.19 -24.20 7.33
N ASN A 96 1.11 -24.39 6.39
CA ASN A 96 2.47 -24.86 6.69
C ASN A 96 3.23 -23.90 7.60
N TRP A 97 3.20 -22.60 7.28
CA TRP A 97 3.89 -21.59 8.10
C TRP A 97 3.26 -21.43 9.48
N SER A 98 1.93 -21.44 9.58
CA SER A 98 1.23 -21.38 10.86
C SER A 98 1.54 -22.58 11.76
N GLN A 99 1.73 -23.78 11.20
CA GLN A 99 2.14 -24.97 11.96
C GLN A 99 3.57 -24.87 12.50
N LYS A 100 4.48 -24.25 11.75
CA LYS A 100 5.91 -24.14 12.12
C LYS A 100 6.20 -22.92 12.99
N ASP A 101 5.38 -21.88 12.90
CA ASP A 101 5.61 -20.60 13.55
C ASP A 101 4.35 -20.08 14.27
N ALA A 102 4.36 -20.21 15.60
CA ALA A 102 3.28 -19.73 16.45
C ALA A 102 3.07 -18.20 16.36
N ASN A 103 4.11 -17.42 16.08
CA ASN A 103 3.97 -15.98 15.89
C ASN A 103 3.21 -15.68 14.60
N PHE A 104 3.59 -16.34 13.50
CA PHE A 104 2.88 -16.23 12.22
C PHE A 104 1.41 -16.62 12.38
N CYS A 105 1.15 -17.79 12.97
CA CYS A 105 -0.21 -18.28 13.24
C CYS A 105 -1.05 -17.23 13.98
N LYS A 106 -0.53 -16.71 15.10
CA LYS A 106 -1.21 -15.68 15.90
C LYS A 106 -1.51 -14.41 15.10
N ARG A 107 -0.61 -13.97 14.22
CA ARG A 107 -0.84 -12.78 13.38
C ARG A 107 -1.93 -13.02 12.34
N ILE A 108 -1.96 -14.20 11.72
CA ILE A 108 -3.00 -14.57 10.76
C ILE A 108 -4.37 -14.70 11.44
N GLU A 109 -4.44 -15.32 12.62
CA GLU A 109 -5.69 -15.40 13.39
C GLU A 109 -6.21 -14.01 13.77
N GLN A 110 -5.32 -13.11 14.18
CA GLN A 110 -5.70 -11.78 14.64
C GLN A 110 -6.03 -10.80 13.51
N TYR A 111 -5.34 -10.90 12.36
CA TYR A 111 -5.38 -9.89 11.30
C TYR A 111 -5.54 -10.48 9.89
N GLY A 112 -6.08 -11.69 9.77
CA GLY A 112 -6.18 -12.41 8.49
C GLY A 112 -6.96 -11.67 7.41
N ASN A 113 -7.90 -10.80 7.75
CA ASN A 113 -8.59 -9.95 6.77
C ASN A 113 -7.67 -8.91 6.09
N VAL A 114 -6.53 -8.57 6.70
CA VAL A 114 -5.49 -7.73 6.11
C VAL A 114 -4.33 -8.57 5.59
N LEU A 115 -3.97 -9.66 6.28
CA LEU A 115 -2.77 -10.45 6.02
C LEU A 115 -2.98 -11.67 5.12
N ASN A 116 -4.21 -12.11 4.86
CA ASN A 116 -4.48 -13.15 3.87
C ASN A 116 -4.32 -12.59 2.45
N GLY A 117 -4.07 -13.48 1.50
CA GLY A 117 -3.93 -13.14 0.08
C GLY A 117 -2.60 -12.46 -0.27
N ILE A 118 -1.65 -12.34 0.66
CA ILE A 118 -0.37 -11.71 0.38
C ILE A 118 0.49 -12.68 -0.44
N ARG A 119 0.79 -12.26 -1.67
CA ARG A 119 1.65 -12.98 -2.63
C ARG A 119 2.96 -12.25 -2.86
N VAL A 120 4.04 -13.00 -3.09
CA VAL A 120 5.27 -12.43 -3.65
C VAL A 120 5.05 -12.20 -5.14
N LEU A 121 5.32 -10.99 -5.62
CA LEU A 121 5.22 -10.65 -7.02
C LEU A 121 6.40 -11.23 -7.83
N ARG A 122 6.14 -11.60 -9.08
CA ARG A 122 7.13 -12.02 -10.06
C ARG A 122 7.40 -10.92 -11.08
N LEU A 123 8.21 -9.96 -10.66
CA LEU A 123 8.54 -8.77 -11.42
C LEU A 123 9.51 -9.05 -12.57
N ASP A 124 9.56 -8.11 -13.51
CA ASP A 124 10.61 -8.06 -14.52
C ASP A 124 11.99 -7.82 -13.85
N PRO A 125 13.04 -8.62 -14.15
CA PRO A 125 14.36 -8.48 -13.53
C PRO A 125 15.02 -7.11 -13.70
N VAL A 126 14.84 -6.46 -14.86
CA VAL A 126 15.41 -5.13 -15.12
C VAL A 126 14.69 -4.08 -14.28
N GLU A 127 13.35 -4.08 -14.32
CA GLU A 127 12.53 -3.18 -13.50
C GLU A 127 12.86 -3.34 -12.01
N ASN A 128 12.94 -4.59 -11.53
CA ASN A 128 13.19 -4.89 -10.14
C ASN A 128 14.58 -4.40 -9.70
N LEU A 129 15.62 -4.71 -10.46
CA LEU A 129 17.00 -4.35 -10.16
C LEU A 129 17.16 -2.84 -9.93
N PHE A 130 16.73 -2.02 -10.90
CA PHE A 130 16.90 -0.57 -10.80
C PHE A 130 15.94 0.07 -9.79
N SER A 131 14.75 -0.51 -9.60
CA SER A 131 13.83 -0.10 -8.53
C SER A 131 14.40 -0.32 -7.13
N PHE A 132 15.05 -1.46 -6.89
CA PHE A 132 15.63 -1.76 -5.58
C PHE A 132 16.97 -1.06 -5.32
N ILE A 133 17.73 -0.65 -6.35
CA ILE A 133 18.81 0.33 -6.19
C ILE A 133 18.25 1.63 -5.59
N CYS A 134 17.08 2.10 -6.04
CA CYS A 134 16.39 3.27 -5.49
C CYS A 134 15.95 3.09 -4.02
N SER A 135 15.80 1.85 -3.54
CA SER A 135 15.24 1.51 -2.22
C SER A 135 16.21 1.67 -1.05
N SER A 136 17.52 1.60 -1.31
CA SER A 136 18.54 1.65 -0.25
C SER A 136 18.40 2.90 0.61
N ASN A 137 18.27 2.77 1.94
CA ASN A 137 18.07 3.91 2.88
C ASN A 137 16.99 4.91 2.43
N ASN A 138 15.79 4.41 2.15
CA ASN A 138 14.68 5.19 1.59
C ASN A 138 13.34 4.69 2.14
N ASN A 139 12.23 5.32 1.74
CA ASN A 139 10.87 4.88 2.09
C ASN A 139 10.03 4.64 0.84
N ILE A 140 9.01 3.78 0.94
CA ILE A 140 8.17 3.34 -0.18
C ILE A 140 7.64 4.53 -0.99
N LYS A 141 7.10 5.57 -0.33
CA LYS A 141 6.55 6.75 -1.02
C LYS A 141 7.59 7.45 -1.91
N ARG A 142 8.80 7.69 -1.40
CA ARG A 142 9.87 8.32 -2.17
C ARG A 142 10.43 7.39 -3.26
N ILE A 143 10.50 6.09 -3.01
CA ILE A 143 10.93 5.11 -4.02
C ILE A 143 9.94 5.10 -5.18
N THR A 144 8.63 5.05 -4.91
CA THR A 144 7.57 5.16 -5.93
C THR A 144 7.73 6.42 -6.79
N GLN A 145 7.97 7.57 -6.17
CA GLN A 145 8.21 8.82 -6.90
C GLN A 145 9.46 8.75 -7.78
N MET A 146 10.58 8.22 -7.25
CA MET A 146 11.81 8.05 -8.01
C MET A 146 11.60 7.12 -9.20
N VAL A 147 11.04 5.93 -8.99
CA VAL A 147 10.79 4.96 -10.06
C VAL A 147 9.85 5.53 -11.11
N ASN A 148 8.79 6.24 -10.73
CA ASN A 148 7.92 6.91 -11.68
C ASN A 148 8.67 7.95 -12.52
N ASN A 149 9.45 8.84 -11.88
CA ASN A 149 10.25 9.84 -12.58
C ASN A 149 11.27 9.20 -13.53
N MET A 150 11.88 8.08 -13.13
CA MET A 150 12.81 7.33 -13.99
C MET A 150 12.09 6.86 -15.27
N CYS A 151 10.89 6.31 -15.14
CA CYS A 151 10.12 5.86 -16.30
C CYS A 151 9.67 7.04 -17.18
N CYS A 152 9.20 8.15 -16.59
CA CYS A 152 8.79 9.33 -17.36
C CYS A 152 9.92 9.97 -18.17
N HIS A 153 11.16 9.95 -17.65
CA HIS A 153 12.29 10.63 -18.29
C HIS A 153 13.14 9.75 -19.19
N PHE A 154 13.13 8.43 -18.97
CA PHE A 154 13.99 7.48 -19.67
C PHE A 154 13.23 6.31 -20.30
N GLY A 155 11.94 6.15 -20.02
CA GLY A 155 11.10 5.11 -20.61
C GLY A 155 10.42 5.58 -21.89
N GLU A 156 9.99 4.62 -22.70
CA GLU A 156 9.18 4.87 -23.88
C GLU A 156 7.70 5.07 -23.49
N LEU A 157 7.02 6.04 -24.11
CA LEU A 157 5.60 6.29 -23.83
C LEU A 157 4.74 5.15 -24.37
N ILE A 158 3.98 4.48 -23.49
CA ILE A 158 2.96 3.50 -23.88
C ILE A 158 1.72 4.26 -24.36
N GLY A 159 1.28 5.26 -23.58
CA GLY A 159 0.29 6.26 -23.97
C GLY A 159 -0.40 6.93 -22.75
N THR A 160 -1.51 7.63 -23.01
CA THR A 160 -2.20 8.49 -22.03
C THR A 160 -3.58 7.96 -21.65
N LEU A 161 -3.78 7.52 -20.40
CA LEU A 161 -5.07 7.06 -19.88
C LEU A 161 -5.54 8.04 -18.79
N ASN A 162 -6.76 8.58 -18.93
CA ASN A 162 -7.35 9.54 -17.98
C ASN A 162 -6.40 10.70 -17.63
N ASP A 163 -5.88 11.37 -18.67
CA ASP A 163 -4.93 12.49 -18.57
C ASP A 163 -3.61 12.16 -17.86
N THR A 164 -3.27 10.87 -17.73
CA THR A 164 -2.03 10.39 -17.12
C THR A 164 -1.21 9.61 -18.15
N ASP A 165 0.04 10.02 -18.34
CA ASP A 165 0.98 9.34 -19.23
C ASP A 165 1.62 8.14 -18.53
N TYR A 166 1.62 7.00 -19.21
CA TYR A 166 2.23 5.76 -18.76
C TYR A 166 3.38 5.39 -19.69
N TYR A 167 4.53 5.10 -19.09
CA TYR A 167 5.78 4.79 -19.80
C TYR A 167 6.22 3.37 -19.48
N MET A 168 6.92 2.72 -20.40
CA MET A 168 7.67 1.51 -20.13
C MET A 168 8.77 1.77 -19.09
N PHE A 169 9.25 0.70 -18.47
CA PHE A 169 10.49 0.81 -17.70
C PHE A 169 11.68 1.06 -18.67
N PRO A 170 12.66 1.90 -18.31
CA PRO A 170 13.80 2.17 -19.20
C PRO A 170 14.67 0.93 -19.44
N SER A 171 15.15 0.75 -20.68
CA SER A 171 16.11 -0.34 -21.00
C SER A 171 17.48 -0.11 -20.38
N ILE A 172 18.28 -1.17 -20.30
CA ILE A 172 19.67 -1.11 -19.83
C ILE A 172 20.50 -0.17 -20.72
N GLU A 173 20.33 -0.26 -22.05
CA GLU A 173 21.03 0.60 -23.01
C GLU A 173 20.71 2.07 -22.78
N ARG A 174 19.46 2.39 -22.44
CA ARG A 174 19.08 3.77 -22.18
C ARG A 174 19.68 4.27 -20.87
N LEU A 175 19.68 3.46 -19.82
CA LEU A 175 20.24 3.81 -18.51
C LEU A 175 21.78 3.84 -18.50
N SER A 176 22.44 3.18 -19.45
CA SER A 176 23.90 3.17 -19.59
C SER A 176 24.48 4.41 -20.25
N GLN A 177 23.66 5.36 -20.73
CA GLN A 177 24.15 6.52 -21.48
C GLN A 177 24.81 7.56 -20.57
N ASN A 178 25.77 8.31 -21.11
CA ASN A 178 26.59 9.27 -20.36
C ASN A 178 25.77 10.42 -19.71
N ASP A 179 24.58 10.73 -20.25
CA ASP A 179 23.72 11.81 -19.75
C ASP A 179 22.87 11.40 -18.53
N VAL A 180 22.79 10.11 -18.20
CA VAL A 180 21.80 9.56 -17.27
C VAL A 180 22.09 9.97 -15.83
N GLU A 181 23.34 9.85 -15.36
CA GLU A 181 23.68 10.20 -13.98
C GLU A 181 23.32 11.66 -13.67
N ASP A 182 23.72 12.60 -14.52
CA ASP A 182 23.46 14.03 -14.33
C ASP A 182 21.97 14.36 -14.35
N LYS A 183 21.20 13.73 -15.24
CA LYS A 183 19.75 13.90 -15.28
C LYS A 183 19.09 13.33 -14.02
N LEU A 184 19.48 12.13 -13.57
CA LEU A 184 18.96 11.54 -12.33
C LEU A 184 19.32 12.38 -11.09
N ARG A 185 20.49 13.01 -11.06
CA ARG A 185 20.87 13.94 -9.98
C ARG A 185 19.93 15.15 -9.94
N LYS A 186 19.61 15.75 -11.10
CA LYS A 186 18.63 16.84 -11.22
C LYS A 186 17.21 16.40 -10.79
N LEU A 187 16.89 15.11 -10.93
CA LEU A 187 15.64 14.51 -10.46
C LEU A 187 15.69 14.07 -8.98
N ASN A 188 16.69 14.50 -8.20
CA ASN A 188 16.83 14.23 -6.76
C ASN A 188 17.03 12.77 -6.35
N PHE A 189 17.66 11.95 -7.22
CA PHE A 189 18.04 10.58 -6.87
C PHE A 189 19.22 10.52 -5.88
N GLY A 190 19.96 11.62 -5.74
CA GLY A 190 21.12 11.74 -4.86
C GLY A 190 22.26 10.81 -5.30
N TYR A 191 22.91 10.14 -4.34
CA TYR A 191 24.03 9.23 -4.63
C TYR A 191 23.61 8.01 -5.48
N ARG A 192 22.32 7.65 -5.49
CA ARG A 192 21.80 6.49 -6.25
C ARG A 192 21.82 6.72 -7.75
N ALA A 193 21.85 7.99 -8.21
CA ALA A 193 21.99 8.33 -9.62
C ALA A 193 23.24 7.66 -10.24
N LYS A 194 24.37 7.73 -9.52
CA LYS A 194 25.61 7.08 -9.91
C LYS A 194 25.45 5.56 -10.00
N PHE A 195 24.84 4.94 -8.99
CA PHE A 195 24.66 3.49 -8.96
C PHE A 195 23.75 2.97 -10.08
N ILE A 196 22.67 3.68 -10.41
CA ILE A 196 21.79 3.31 -11.53
C ILE A 196 22.57 3.31 -12.85
N ASN A 197 23.29 4.39 -13.15
CA ASN A 197 24.07 4.46 -14.39
C ASN A 197 25.20 3.43 -14.41
N GLN A 198 25.97 3.31 -13.33
CA GLN A 198 27.08 2.35 -13.26
C GLN A 198 26.62 0.89 -13.31
N ALA A 199 25.47 0.55 -12.70
CA ALA A 199 24.89 -0.78 -12.83
C ALA A 199 24.51 -1.08 -14.29
N ALA A 200 23.87 -0.13 -14.97
CA ALA A 200 23.51 -0.29 -16.39
C ALA A 200 24.75 -0.43 -17.29
N VAL A 201 25.78 0.40 -17.08
CA VAL A 201 27.07 0.30 -17.79
C VAL A 201 27.76 -1.03 -17.52
N TYR A 202 27.77 -1.47 -16.26
CA TYR A 202 28.37 -2.75 -15.89
C TYR A 202 27.68 -3.92 -16.61
N ILE A 203 26.35 -3.97 -16.59
CA ILE A 203 25.61 -5.06 -17.23
C ILE A 203 25.85 -5.03 -18.73
N LYS A 204 25.66 -3.87 -19.39
CA LYS A 204 25.87 -3.73 -20.84
C LYS A 204 27.26 -4.13 -21.33
N ASN A 205 28.31 -3.88 -20.53
CA ASN A 205 29.69 -4.14 -20.94
C ASN A 205 30.13 -5.59 -20.69
N ASN A 206 29.50 -6.29 -19.75
CA ASN A 206 29.92 -7.64 -19.35
C ASN A 206 28.92 -8.72 -19.81
N PHE A 207 27.68 -8.33 -20.09
CA PHE A 207 26.54 -9.20 -20.34
C PHE A 207 25.57 -8.54 -21.33
N ASP A 208 24.49 -9.25 -21.66
CA ASP A 208 23.30 -8.70 -22.30
C ASP A 208 22.15 -8.59 -21.29
N GLU A 209 21.01 -8.04 -21.71
CA GLU A 209 19.81 -7.97 -20.86
C GLU A 209 19.28 -9.37 -20.49
N GLN A 210 19.44 -10.35 -21.38
CA GLN A 210 18.95 -11.73 -21.18
C GLN A 210 19.70 -12.45 -20.05
N TRP A 211 20.94 -12.09 -19.79
CA TRP A 211 21.69 -12.60 -18.66
C TRP A 211 20.95 -12.42 -17.33
N LEU A 212 20.30 -11.27 -17.08
CA LEU A 212 19.52 -11.06 -15.85
C LEU A 212 18.37 -12.08 -15.73
N PHE A 213 17.70 -12.39 -16.83
CA PHE A 213 16.61 -13.37 -16.84
C PHE A 213 17.14 -14.79 -16.59
N SER A 214 18.33 -15.12 -17.13
CA SER A 214 18.96 -16.44 -16.95
C SER A 214 19.29 -16.75 -15.48
N LEU A 215 19.43 -15.74 -14.61
CA LEU A 215 19.65 -15.95 -13.17
C LEU A 215 18.49 -16.69 -12.47
N ARG A 216 17.31 -16.77 -13.09
CA ARG A 216 16.21 -17.63 -12.64
C ARG A 216 16.59 -19.11 -12.57
N GLU A 217 17.50 -19.56 -13.43
CA GLU A 217 17.95 -20.96 -13.48
C GLU A 217 19.07 -21.27 -12.47
N ASN A 218 19.72 -20.24 -11.92
CA ASN A 218 20.84 -20.42 -10.99
C ASN A 218 20.38 -20.87 -9.60
N SER A 219 21.31 -21.34 -8.77
CA SER A 219 21.05 -21.49 -7.33
C SER A 219 20.87 -20.11 -6.66
N TYR A 220 20.20 -20.06 -5.50
CA TYR A 220 20.12 -18.83 -4.70
C TYR A 220 21.51 -18.25 -4.39
N THR A 221 22.45 -19.10 -3.96
CA THR A 221 23.80 -18.68 -3.60
C THR A 221 24.53 -18.05 -4.78
N ASP A 222 24.49 -18.69 -5.95
CA ASP A 222 25.16 -18.17 -7.15
C ASP A 222 24.51 -16.88 -7.63
N THR A 223 23.18 -16.81 -7.58
CA THR A 223 22.42 -15.59 -7.92
C THR A 223 22.86 -14.41 -7.05
N ILE A 224 22.96 -14.59 -5.73
CA ILE A 224 23.43 -13.54 -4.83
C ILE A 224 24.87 -13.15 -5.15
N ASN A 225 25.75 -14.13 -5.38
CA ASN A 225 27.15 -13.89 -5.69
C ASN A 225 27.35 -13.09 -6.99
N GLU A 226 26.50 -13.29 -7.99
CA GLU A 226 26.52 -12.48 -9.22
C GLU A 226 25.96 -11.07 -8.99
N LEU A 227 24.80 -10.95 -8.33
CA LEU A 227 24.14 -9.66 -8.13
C LEU A 227 24.99 -8.67 -7.32
N ILE A 228 25.71 -9.13 -6.29
CA ILE A 228 26.54 -8.23 -5.45
C ILE A 228 27.77 -7.66 -6.16
N LYS A 229 28.14 -8.19 -7.34
CA LYS A 229 29.21 -7.62 -8.17
C LYS A 229 28.77 -6.33 -8.87
N ILE A 230 27.45 -6.12 -9.01
CA ILE A 230 26.88 -4.97 -9.70
C ILE A 230 26.98 -3.72 -8.79
N PRO A 231 27.50 -2.58 -9.30
CA PRO A 231 27.62 -1.36 -8.52
C PRO A 231 26.31 -0.92 -7.85
N GLY A 232 26.38 -0.66 -6.54
CA GLY A 232 25.22 -0.22 -5.75
C GLY A 232 24.31 -1.33 -5.25
N ILE A 233 24.60 -2.60 -5.55
CA ILE A 233 23.86 -3.76 -5.05
C ILE A 233 24.63 -4.40 -3.89
N GLY A 234 24.06 -4.27 -2.69
CA GLY A 234 24.49 -5.04 -1.51
C GLY A 234 23.56 -6.22 -1.24
N LYS A 235 23.89 -7.05 -0.24
CA LYS A 235 23.15 -8.29 0.10
C LYS A 235 21.63 -8.11 0.19
N LYS A 236 21.15 -7.08 0.90
CA LYS A 236 19.71 -6.78 1.00
C LYS A 236 19.06 -6.52 -0.35
N VAL A 237 19.71 -5.72 -1.19
CA VAL A 237 19.19 -5.38 -2.53
C VAL A 237 19.20 -6.63 -3.41
N ALA A 238 20.28 -7.42 -3.36
CA ALA A 238 20.38 -8.69 -4.05
C ALA A 238 19.27 -9.67 -3.63
N ASP A 239 19.00 -9.82 -2.33
CA ASP A 239 17.89 -10.66 -1.83
C ASP A 239 16.52 -10.15 -2.31
N CYS A 240 16.28 -8.83 -2.36
CA CYS A 240 15.02 -8.30 -2.92
C CYS A 240 14.84 -8.67 -4.39
N ILE A 241 15.91 -8.55 -5.19
CA ILE A 241 15.89 -8.90 -6.62
C ILE A 241 15.66 -10.40 -6.79
N SER A 242 16.40 -11.21 -6.04
CA SER A 242 16.29 -12.66 -6.03
C SER A 242 14.87 -13.13 -5.70
N LEU A 243 14.27 -12.58 -4.65
CA LEU A 243 12.94 -12.94 -4.17
C LEU A 243 11.83 -12.57 -5.16
N MET A 244 11.88 -11.34 -5.68
CA MET A 244 10.73 -10.75 -6.39
C MET A 244 10.87 -10.75 -7.92
N SER A 245 11.95 -11.31 -8.48
CA SER A 245 12.10 -11.38 -9.95
C SER A 245 12.89 -12.58 -10.49
N LEU A 246 13.69 -13.25 -9.64
CA LEU A 246 14.57 -14.36 -10.05
C LEU A 246 14.19 -15.71 -9.45
N ASP A 247 12.94 -15.84 -8.99
CA ASP A 247 12.32 -17.10 -8.53
C ASP A 247 13.02 -17.76 -7.32
N LYS A 248 13.77 -16.98 -6.51
CA LYS A 248 14.40 -17.46 -5.26
C LYS A 248 13.50 -17.18 -4.06
N LEU A 249 12.42 -17.95 -3.94
CA LEU A 249 11.38 -17.74 -2.92
C LEU A 249 11.86 -17.98 -1.47
N GLU A 250 13.07 -18.52 -1.30
CA GLU A 250 13.78 -18.68 -0.03
C GLU A 250 14.64 -17.47 0.37
N ALA A 251 14.80 -16.49 -0.52
CA ALA A 251 15.62 -15.30 -0.25
C ALA A 251 14.99 -14.44 0.87
N ILE A 252 15.82 -13.96 1.81
CA ILE A 252 15.37 -13.17 2.98
C ILE A 252 16.08 -11.80 2.96
N PRO A 253 15.43 -10.74 2.44
CA PRO A 253 16.01 -9.41 2.49
C PRO A 253 16.01 -8.87 3.91
N VAL A 254 17.17 -8.84 4.58
CA VAL A 254 17.26 -8.35 5.97
C VAL A 254 17.58 -6.86 5.99
N ASP A 255 16.58 -6.05 6.28
CA ASP A 255 16.73 -4.63 6.57
C ASP A 255 16.53 -4.32 8.07
N THR A 256 16.37 -3.04 8.42
CA THR A 256 16.13 -2.63 9.80
C THR A 256 14.77 -3.10 10.35
N HIS A 257 13.74 -3.23 9.50
CA HIS A 257 12.43 -3.75 9.90
C HIS A 257 12.52 -5.25 10.18
N VAL A 258 13.14 -6.01 9.28
CA VAL A 258 13.33 -7.46 9.46
C VAL A 258 14.27 -7.77 10.64
N LEU A 259 15.29 -6.93 10.87
CA LEU A 259 16.10 -7.02 12.08
C LEU A 259 15.27 -6.83 13.36
N ASN A 260 14.36 -5.83 13.36
CA ASN A 260 13.48 -5.60 14.51
C ASN A 260 12.49 -6.74 14.70
N LEU A 261 11.93 -7.29 13.61
CA LEU A 261 11.08 -8.48 13.63
C LEU A 261 11.82 -9.67 14.25
N ALA A 262 13.01 -9.99 13.72
CA ALA A 262 13.86 -11.08 14.19
C ALA A 262 14.24 -10.95 15.68
N ARG A 263 14.48 -9.71 16.14
CA ARG A 263 14.81 -9.43 17.55
C ARG A 263 13.59 -9.53 18.47
N ASN A 264 12.47 -8.91 18.09
CA ASN A 264 11.36 -8.67 19.01
C ASN A 264 10.34 -9.81 19.04
N MET A 265 10.15 -10.51 17.91
CA MET A 265 9.17 -11.60 17.81
C MET A 265 9.83 -12.97 17.89
N TYR A 266 11.05 -13.11 17.38
CA TYR A 266 11.71 -14.42 17.22
C TYR A 266 12.91 -14.64 18.12
N ASN A 267 13.45 -13.58 18.75
CA ASN A 267 14.68 -13.64 19.55
C ASN A 267 15.87 -14.28 18.80
N PHE A 268 15.95 -14.16 17.47
CA PHE A 268 17.05 -14.72 16.67
C PHE A 268 18.39 -14.03 16.92
N VAL A 269 18.34 -12.79 17.43
CA VAL A 269 19.51 -12.00 17.80
C VAL A 269 19.32 -11.41 19.19
N PRO A 270 20.38 -11.29 20.00
CA PRO A 270 20.30 -10.66 21.32
C PRO A 270 19.74 -9.23 21.22
N LYS A 271 19.01 -8.80 22.25
CA LYS A 271 18.44 -7.44 22.31
C LYS A 271 19.55 -6.38 22.41
N GLU A 272 20.67 -6.75 23.01
CA GLU A 272 21.87 -5.96 23.25
C GLU A 272 22.80 -5.91 22.02
N ALA A 273 22.50 -6.66 20.96
CA ALA A 273 23.30 -6.64 19.74
C ALA A 273 23.29 -5.26 19.07
N LYS A 274 24.44 -4.85 18.51
CA LYS A 274 24.62 -3.55 17.84
C LYS A 274 23.48 -3.24 16.87
N LYS A 275 23.08 -1.95 16.79
CA LYS A 275 22.03 -1.48 15.87
C LYS A 275 22.38 -1.68 14.39
N SER A 276 23.66 -1.73 14.03
CA SER A 276 24.12 -1.93 12.65
C SER A 276 24.13 -3.42 12.28
N LEU A 277 23.54 -3.76 11.13
CA LEU A 277 23.59 -5.10 10.55
C LEU A 277 25.01 -5.45 10.08
N SER A 278 25.68 -6.34 10.81
CA SER A 278 26.90 -6.99 10.34
C SER A 278 26.56 -8.14 9.38
N ASP A 279 27.51 -8.54 8.54
CA ASP A 279 27.37 -9.69 7.65
C ASP A 279 27.01 -10.99 8.37
N LYS A 280 27.61 -11.23 9.54
CA LYS A 280 27.32 -12.40 10.38
C LYS A 280 25.88 -12.36 10.88
N THR A 281 25.43 -11.20 11.38
CA THR A 281 24.07 -10.99 11.87
C THR A 281 23.05 -11.13 10.75
N TYR A 282 23.33 -10.58 9.57
CA TYR A 282 22.50 -10.72 8.38
C TYR A 282 22.28 -12.19 8.03
N LYS A 283 23.38 -12.94 7.90
CA LYS A 283 23.34 -14.37 7.56
C LYS A 283 22.58 -15.18 8.61
N GLN A 284 22.84 -14.94 9.90
CA GLN A 284 22.14 -15.62 11.00
C GLN A 284 20.62 -15.42 10.91
N ILE A 285 20.15 -14.18 10.75
CA ILE A 285 18.71 -13.88 10.64
C ILE A 285 18.10 -14.58 9.42
N ALA A 286 18.74 -14.45 8.27
CA ALA A 286 18.26 -15.03 7.02
C ALA A 286 18.19 -16.57 7.09
N ASP A 287 19.22 -17.22 7.63
CA ASP A 287 19.25 -18.67 7.80
C ASP A 287 18.19 -19.15 8.80
N SER A 288 17.99 -18.45 9.91
CA SER A 288 16.95 -18.81 10.89
C SER A 288 15.55 -18.75 10.28
N PHE A 289 15.23 -17.72 9.49
CA PHE A 289 13.94 -17.66 8.78
C PHE A 289 13.80 -18.73 7.71
N ARG A 290 14.86 -19.03 6.94
CA ARG A 290 14.85 -20.15 5.99
C ARG A 290 14.65 -21.50 6.66
N GLN A 291 15.29 -21.73 7.80
CA GLN A 291 15.10 -22.96 8.58
C GLN A 291 13.66 -23.08 9.10
N LEU A 292 13.06 -21.96 9.51
CA LEU A 292 11.70 -21.92 10.03
C LEU A 292 10.64 -22.16 8.93
N TRP A 293 10.74 -21.47 7.80
CA TRP A 293 9.67 -21.45 6.78
C TRP A 293 9.99 -22.24 5.50
N GLY A 294 11.23 -22.69 5.32
CA GLY A 294 11.65 -23.55 4.21
C GLY A 294 11.73 -22.84 2.86
N LYS A 295 11.38 -23.54 1.78
CA LYS A 295 11.53 -23.09 0.37
C LYS A 295 10.86 -21.74 0.07
N TYR A 296 9.76 -21.43 0.75
CA TYR A 296 9.00 -20.19 0.54
C TYR A 296 9.20 -19.17 1.67
N ALA A 297 10.36 -19.21 2.35
CA ALA A 297 10.60 -18.36 3.51
C ALA A 297 10.56 -16.85 3.22
N GLY A 298 11.00 -16.42 2.03
CA GLY A 298 10.88 -15.01 1.60
C GLY A 298 9.44 -14.57 1.44
N TRP A 299 8.55 -15.50 1.08
CA TRP A 299 7.13 -15.24 0.99
C TRP A 299 6.50 -15.07 2.37
N ALA A 300 6.77 -15.98 3.32
CA ALA A 300 6.35 -15.82 4.71
C ALA A 300 6.88 -14.51 5.33
N GLN A 301 8.15 -14.19 5.07
CA GLN A 301 8.76 -12.92 5.48
C GLN A 301 8.03 -11.71 4.88
N THR A 302 7.56 -11.79 3.64
CA THR A 302 6.79 -10.71 2.99
C THR A 302 5.46 -10.45 3.72
N VAL A 303 4.76 -11.49 4.15
CA VAL A 303 3.54 -11.37 4.98
C VAL A 303 3.86 -10.62 6.28
N MET A 304 4.89 -11.05 6.99
CA MET A 304 5.29 -10.46 8.27
C MET A 304 5.87 -9.04 8.13
N PHE A 305 6.47 -8.73 6.99
CA PHE A 305 6.94 -7.38 6.68
C PHE A 305 5.78 -6.43 6.44
N ILE A 306 4.80 -6.82 5.62
CA ILE A 306 3.61 -6.01 5.35
C ILE A 306 2.83 -5.76 6.64
N ASP A 307 2.76 -6.76 7.50
CA ASP A 307 2.19 -6.65 8.83
C ASP A 307 2.84 -5.54 9.71
N ASP A 308 4.14 -5.28 9.54
CA ASP A 308 4.87 -4.23 10.27
C ASP A 308 4.77 -2.83 9.63
N LEU A 309 4.30 -2.73 8.38
CA LEU A 309 4.19 -1.45 7.66
C LEU A 309 3.14 -0.53 8.28
N ALA A 310 3.46 0.78 8.32
CA ALA A 310 2.62 1.79 8.97
C ALA A 310 1.21 1.90 8.38
N GLU A 311 1.07 1.75 7.06
CA GLU A 311 -0.23 1.79 6.37
C GLU A 311 -1.15 0.68 6.87
N PHE A 312 -0.66 -0.57 6.91
CA PHE A 312 -1.42 -1.73 7.36
C PHE A 312 -1.60 -1.78 8.88
N LYS A 313 -0.67 -1.20 9.66
CA LYS A 313 -0.87 -0.97 11.10
C LYS A 313 -2.09 -0.08 11.38
N LYS A 314 -2.28 0.98 10.61
CA LYS A 314 -3.46 1.86 10.75
C LYS A 314 -4.75 1.14 10.40
N GLU A 315 -4.76 0.35 9.33
CA GLU A 315 -5.94 -0.43 8.94
C GLU A 315 -6.37 -1.43 10.02
N LYS A 316 -5.40 -2.16 10.59
CA LYS A 316 -5.66 -3.08 11.71
C LYS A 316 -6.24 -2.35 12.91
N ASN A 317 -5.67 -1.19 13.29
CA ASN A 317 -6.19 -0.41 14.43
C ASN A 317 -7.62 0.07 14.19
N ASN A 318 -7.90 0.62 12.99
CA ASN A 318 -9.26 1.05 12.62
C ASN A 318 -10.27 -0.10 12.67
N GLN A 319 -9.82 -1.33 12.36
CA GLN A 319 -10.67 -2.51 12.40
C GLN A 319 -10.93 -3.01 13.81
N VAL A 320 -9.93 -3.00 14.69
CA VAL A 320 -10.12 -3.32 16.12
C VAL A 320 -11.14 -2.36 16.73
N GLU A 321 -11.02 -1.05 16.45
CA GLU A 321 -12.02 -0.08 16.91
C GLU A 321 -13.42 -0.35 16.34
N LYS A 322 -13.52 -0.79 15.07
CA LYS A 322 -14.80 -1.10 14.43
C LYS A 322 -15.42 -2.38 15.00
N SER A 323 -14.63 -3.42 15.24
CA SER A 323 -15.09 -4.70 15.82
C SER A 323 -15.48 -4.54 17.28
N GLU A 324 -14.74 -3.76 18.07
CA GLU A 324 -15.10 -3.38 19.44
C GLU A 324 -16.44 -2.63 19.47
N LYS A 325 -16.63 -1.63 18.59
CA LYS A 325 -17.91 -0.91 18.45
C LYS A 325 -19.07 -1.83 18.04
N LEU A 326 -18.84 -2.79 17.14
CA LEU A 326 -19.86 -3.77 16.73
C LEU A 326 -20.20 -4.75 17.87
N THR A 327 -19.20 -5.20 18.63
CA THR A 327 -19.38 -6.10 19.78
C THR A 327 -20.11 -5.39 20.89
N LEU A 328 -19.77 -4.12 21.15
CA LEU A 328 -20.49 -3.27 22.11
C LEU A 328 -21.96 -3.12 21.68
N LYS A 329 -22.23 -2.78 20.42
CA LYS A 329 -23.59 -2.69 19.88
C LYS A 329 -24.37 -4.00 20.00
N ARG A 330 -23.74 -5.15 19.76
CA ARG A 330 -24.37 -6.47 19.88
C ARG A 330 -24.66 -6.84 21.33
N SER A 331 -23.72 -6.57 22.25
CA SER A 331 -23.95 -6.76 23.69
C SER A 331 -25.06 -5.85 24.23
N VAL A 332 -25.19 -4.64 23.68
CA VAL A 332 -26.29 -3.71 23.99
C VAL A 332 -27.61 -4.19 23.38
N SER A 333 -27.62 -4.78 22.18
CA SER A 333 -28.85 -5.34 21.61
C SER A 333 -29.32 -6.60 22.36
N ASP A 334 -28.41 -7.49 22.74
CA ASP A 334 -28.75 -8.73 23.45
C ASP A 334 -29.29 -8.43 24.87
N SER A 335 -28.77 -7.39 25.52
CA SER A 335 -29.30 -6.87 26.79
C SER A 335 -30.60 -6.07 26.63
N MET A 336 -30.96 -5.66 25.41
CA MET A 336 -32.25 -5.01 25.13
C MET A 336 -33.43 -5.97 25.16
N ASP A 337 -33.22 -7.28 25.06
CA ASP A 337 -34.29 -8.29 25.13
C ASP A 337 -34.60 -8.78 26.54
N ILE A 338 -33.75 -8.48 27.52
CA ILE A 338 -33.91 -8.83 28.93
C ILE A 338 -34.83 -7.81 29.63
N GLU A 339 -35.65 -8.27 30.58
CA GLU A 339 -36.48 -7.36 31.39
C GLU A 339 -35.59 -6.41 32.22
N PRO A 340 -35.79 -5.08 32.19
CA PRO A 340 -34.85 -4.12 32.79
C PRO A 340 -34.61 -4.32 34.29
N GLY A 341 -35.59 -4.87 35.02
CA GLY A 341 -35.46 -5.19 36.44
C GLY A 341 -34.42 -6.27 36.75
N LEU A 342 -34.16 -7.16 35.79
CA LEU A 342 -33.22 -8.26 35.90
C LEU A 342 -31.78 -7.86 35.51
N LEU A 343 -31.59 -6.68 34.91
CA LEU A 343 -30.26 -6.18 34.56
C LEU A 343 -29.51 -5.62 35.79
N PRO A 344 -28.19 -5.85 35.90
CA PRO A 344 -27.35 -5.16 36.88
C PRO A 344 -27.35 -3.64 36.66
N ILE A 345 -27.12 -2.88 37.74
CA ILE A 345 -27.07 -1.40 37.69
C ILE A 345 -26.07 -0.89 36.65
N GLU A 346 -24.88 -1.50 36.61
CA GLU A 346 -23.81 -1.11 35.70
C GLU A 346 -24.22 -1.29 34.23
N GLU A 347 -24.97 -2.35 33.94
CA GLU A 347 -25.43 -2.65 32.59
C GLU A 347 -26.52 -1.67 32.14
N LEU A 348 -27.43 -1.29 33.04
CA LEU A 348 -28.44 -0.26 32.79
C LEU A 348 -27.78 1.10 32.49
N ARG A 349 -26.75 1.48 33.25
CA ARG A 349 -25.99 2.72 33.02
C ARG A 349 -25.33 2.71 31.65
N ARG A 350 -24.63 1.62 31.33
CA ARG A 350 -23.93 1.42 30.06
C ARG A 350 -24.87 1.56 28.85
N ILE A 351 -26.07 0.99 28.90
CA ILE A 351 -27.05 1.07 27.80
C ILE A 351 -27.57 2.49 27.63
N LEU A 352 -27.86 3.19 28.73
CA LEU A 352 -28.36 4.57 28.72
C LEU A 352 -27.30 5.57 28.22
N GLU A 353 -26.05 5.43 28.66
CA GLU A 353 -24.94 6.26 28.20
C GLU A 353 -24.65 6.05 26.71
N ASN A 354 -24.73 4.80 26.23
CA ASN A 354 -24.63 4.49 24.80
C ASN A 354 -25.77 5.11 23.96
N LYS A 355 -26.91 5.43 24.57
CA LYS A 355 -28.01 6.20 23.97
C LYS A 355 -27.84 7.72 24.09
N GLY A 356 -26.73 8.19 24.65
CA GLY A 356 -26.41 9.61 24.81
C GLY A 356 -27.05 10.25 26.04
N ILE A 357 -27.54 9.47 27.00
CA ILE A 357 -28.15 9.98 28.23
C ILE A 357 -27.03 10.20 29.25
N LYS A 358 -26.88 11.44 29.73
CA LYS A 358 -25.93 11.76 30.80
C LYS A 358 -26.51 11.35 32.14
N LEU A 359 -25.81 10.46 32.84
CA LEU A 359 -26.18 9.93 34.15
C LEU A 359 -25.34 10.58 35.25
N GLY A 360 -25.90 10.66 36.46
CA GLY A 360 -25.17 11.12 37.65
C GLY A 360 -24.68 9.93 38.47
N ASP A 361 -23.67 10.14 39.32
CA ASP A 361 -23.07 9.05 40.12
C ASP A 361 -24.06 8.42 41.12
N SER A 362 -25.10 9.15 41.54
CA SER A 362 -26.01 8.76 42.62
C SER A 362 -27.35 8.17 42.18
N GLN A 363 -27.55 7.84 40.90
CA GLN A 363 -28.83 7.29 40.44
C GLN A 363 -29.08 5.88 40.98
N SER A 364 -30.25 5.70 41.58
CA SER A 364 -30.77 4.44 42.06
C SER A 364 -31.11 3.50 40.90
N LYS A 365 -31.16 2.18 41.17
CA LYS A 365 -31.55 1.18 40.16
C LYS A 365 -32.93 1.47 39.56
N GLN A 366 -33.86 1.98 40.37
CA GLN A 366 -35.22 2.30 39.94
C GLN A 366 -35.24 3.44 38.91
N GLU A 367 -34.48 4.52 39.16
CA GLU A 367 -34.37 5.66 38.24
C GLU A 367 -33.73 5.25 36.90
N LEU A 368 -32.73 4.37 36.95
CA LEU A 368 -32.10 3.83 35.73
C LEU A 368 -33.08 2.97 34.93
N ILE A 369 -33.92 2.16 35.59
CA ILE A 369 -34.97 1.37 34.93
C ILE A 369 -36.02 2.30 34.29
N GLU A 370 -36.42 3.38 34.94
CA GLU A 370 -37.37 4.34 34.38
C GLU A 370 -36.81 5.06 33.15
N LEU A 371 -35.56 5.51 33.22
CA LEU A 371 -34.86 6.09 32.06
C LEU A 371 -34.76 5.07 30.93
N TYR A 372 -34.49 3.81 31.26
CA TYR A 372 -34.41 2.73 30.28
C TYR A 372 -35.75 2.51 29.56
N LEU A 373 -36.85 2.40 30.32
CA LEU A 373 -38.19 2.26 29.75
C LEU A 373 -38.60 3.49 28.93
N LYS A 374 -38.13 4.68 29.30
CA LYS A 374 -38.45 5.92 28.59
C LYS A 374 -37.71 6.07 27.27
N PHE A 375 -36.42 5.74 27.22
CA PHE A 375 -35.55 6.07 26.08
C PHE A 375 -35.05 4.86 25.29
N VAL A 376 -35.16 3.65 25.83
CA VAL A 376 -34.67 2.40 25.23
C VAL A 376 -35.83 1.51 24.77
N LYS A 377 -36.87 1.33 25.60
CA LYS A 377 -38.08 0.53 25.31
C LYS A 377 -39.37 1.33 25.61
N PRO A 378 -39.72 2.37 24.83
CA PRO A 378 -40.94 3.13 25.04
C PRO A 378 -42.17 2.23 24.88
N GLN A 379 -42.96 2.09 25.95
CA GLN A 379 -44.21 1.33 25.94
C GLN A 379 -45.24 2.02 25.01
N PRO A 380 -45.94 1.30 24.13
CA PRO A 380 -47.04 1.86 23.36
C PRO A 380 -48.16 2.30 24.31
N GLN A 381 -48.49 3.60 24.30
CA GLN A 381 -49.57 4.12 25.13
C GLN A 381 -50.90 3.47 24.73
N ARG A 382 -51.49 2.69 25.64
CA ARG A 382 -52.87 2.21 25.51
C ARG A 382 -53.83 3.40 25.50
N LEU A 383 -54.42 3.69 24.35
CA LEU A 383 -55.59 4.58 24.22
C LEU A 383 -56.70 4.07 25.14
N ARG A 384 -56.99 4.82 26.21
CA ARG A 384 -58.20 4.62 27.02
C ARG A 384 -59.41 4.97 26.15
N LYS A 385 -60.17 3.95 25.73
CA LYS A 385 -61.52 4.13 25.21
C LYS A 385 -62.45 4.54 26.35
N SER A 386 -63.04 5.73 26.26
CA SER A 386 -64.30 6.07 26.90
C SER A 386 -65.28 6.51 25.82
N CYS A 387 -66.29 5.70 25.56
CA CYS A 387 -67.40 6.06 24.69
C CYS A 387 -68.24 7.18 25.33
N LYS A 388 -68.53 8.22 24.56
CA LYS A 388 -69.88 8.80 24.39
C LYS A 388 -69.88 9.63 23.10
N HIS A 389 -70.96 9.46 22.31
CA HIS A 389 -71.33 10.20 21.11
C HIS A 389 -71.24 11.72 21.36
N GLU A 390 -70.97 12.59 20.38
CA GLU A 390 -71.75 12.82 19.15
C GLU A 390 -71.00 13.82 18.22
N GLU A 391 -71.38 13.84 16.94
CA GLU A 391 -71.26 14.93 15.96
C GLU A 391 -69.91 15.23 15.23
N THR A 392 -69.85 14.65 14.03
CA THR A 392 -69.56 15.28 12.73
C THR A 392 -68.91 16.67 12.71
N LYS A 393 -67.64 16.76 12.29
CA LYS A 393 -67.17 17.85 11.42
C LYS A 393 -65.90 17.46 10.65
N VAL A 394 -66.02 17.60 9.34
CA VAL A 394 -65.00 17.45 8.30
C VAL A 394 -63.90 18.49 8.49
N VAL A 395 -62.63 18.06 8.60
CA VAL A 395 -61.46 18.86 8.19
C VAL A 395 -60.40 17.93 7.61
N SER A 396 -60.13 18.17 6.33
CA SER A 396 -59.05 17.63 5.50
C SER A 396 -57.65 17.89 6.04
N LEU A 397 -56.78 16.87 6.05
CA LEU A 397 -55.32 17.07 6.06
C LEU A 397 -54.68 16.17 4.99
N LYS A 398 -54.20 16.83 3.94
CA LYS A 398 -53.36 16.31 2.88
C LYS A 398 -52.03 15.81 3.46
N LEU A 399 -51.64 14.58 3.14
CA LEU A 399 -50.24 14.16 3.17
C LEU A 399 -49.72 14.25 1.74
N GLU A 400 -49.04 15.35 1.44
CA GLU A 400 -48.29 15.52 0.20
C GLU A 400 -46.96 14.78 0.30
N ASN A 401 -46.76 13.86 -0.63
CA ASN A 401 -45.48 13.26 -0.98
C ASN A 401 -44.51 14.36 -1.42
N ILE A 402 -43.49 14.67 -0.62
CA ILE A 402 -42.36 15.48 -1.09
C ILE A 402 -41.23 14.54 -1.50
N SER A 403 -41.02 14.56 -2.81
CA SER A 403 -40.07 13.79 -3.58
C SER A 403 -38.61 14.07 -3.20
N LEU A 404 -37.79 13.03 -3.35
CA LEU A 404 -36.32 12.99 -3.30
C LEU A 404 -35.59 13.87 -4.35
N SER A 405 -36.24 14.88 -4.91
CA SER A 405 -35.68 15.72 -5.98
C SER A 405 -35.09 17.06 -5.51
N GLU A 406 -35.47 17.59 -4.34
CA GLU A 406 -34.99 18.91 -3.88
C GLU A 406 -33.66 18.88 -3.11
N ALA A 407 -33.19 17.70 -2.69
CA ALA A 407 -31.88 17.55 -2.04
C ALA A 407 -30.70 17.51 -3.03
N LYS A 408 -30.95 17.25 -4.32
CA LYS A 408 -29.91 17.21 -5.36
C LYS A 408 -29.60 18.58 -5.97
N GLU A 409 -30.57 19.49 -6.05
CA GLU A 409 -30.35 20.83 -6.61
C GLU A 409 -29.60 21.80 -5.68
N ARG A 410 -29.72 21.63 -4.36
CA ARG A 410 -28.96 22.47 -3.39
C ARG A 410 -27.46 22.13 -3.34
N ARG A 411 -27.04 20.97 -3.87
CA ARG A 411 -25.63 20.54 -3.91
C ARG A 411 -24.91 21.02 -5.19
N GLN A 412 -25.64 21.24 -6.28
CA GLN A 412 -25.08 21.80 -7.52
C GLN A 412 -24.93 23.33 -7.50
N LYS A 413 -25.78 24.06 -6.76
CA LYS A 413 -25.64 25.52 -6.60
C LYS A 413 -24.45 25.97 -5.74
N ARG A 414 -23.92 25.12 -4.86
CA ARG A 414 -22.69 25.41 -4.07
C ARG A 414 -21.38 25.17 -4.84
N PHE A 415 -21.42 24.48 -5.98
CA PHE A 415 -20.24 24.24 -6.82
C PHE A 415 -20.02 25.34 -7.86
N LYS A 416 -21.07 26.10 -8.23
CA LYS A 416 -20.98 27.19 -9.21
C LYS A 416 -20.52 28.54 -8.63
N THR A 417 -20.60 28.75 -7.32
CA THR A 417 -20.17 30.03 -6.69
C THR A 417 -18.71 30.04 -6.25
N ASN A 418 -17.97 28.94 -6.40
CA ASN A 418 -16.53 28.86 -6.07
C ASN A 418 -15.62 28.79 -7.30
N LEU A 419 -16.16 28.93 -8.52
CA LEU A 419 -15.39 28.97 -9.77
C LEU A 419 -15.30 30.39 -10.39
N ASP A 420 -16.10 31.34 -9.92
CA ASP A 420 -16.11 32.73 -10.42
C ASP A 420 -15.30 33.70 -9.54
N HIS A 421 -14.36 33.20 -8.71
CA HIS A 421 -13.48 34.05 -7.90
C HIS A 421 -11.98 33.86 -8.15
N ASP A 422 -11.59 32.97 -9.08
CA ASP A 422 -10.19 32.73 -9.45
C ASP A 422 -9.88 33.06 -10.93
N GLN A 423 -10.77 33.78 -11.61
CA GLN A 423 -10.53 34.33 -12.96
C GLN A 423 -10.71 35.85 -13.01
N GLU A 424 -9.97 36.58 -12.17
CA GLU A 424 -9.78 38.02 -12.36
C GLU A 424 -8.53 38.46 -11.57
N MET A 425 -7.33 38.20 -12.10
CA MET A 425 -6.12 39.03 -11.91
C MET A 425 -4.92 38.47 -12.70
N GLU A 426 -4.96 38.60 -14.03
CA GLU A 426 -3.74 38.59 -14.86
C GLU A 426 -3.83 39.69 -15.91
N THR A 427 -3.45 40.92 -15.54
CA THR A 427 -2.89 41.90 -16.49
C THR A 427 -1.95 42.89 -15.79
N SER A 428 -0.71 42.91 -16.29
CA SER A 428 0.29 43.99 -16.28
C SER A 428 1.47 43.93 -15.30
N PRO A 429 2.69 44.27 -15.77
CA PRO A 429 3.95 43.86 -15.16
C PRO A 429 4.50 44.93 -14.21
N LYS A 430 5.00 44.52 -13.03
CA LYS A 430 5.75 45.42 -12.15
C LYS A 430 7.20 44.97 -12.03
N LYS A 431 8.07 45.85 -12.53
CA LYS A 431 9.52 45.92 -12.35
C LYS A 431 9.93 45.57 -10.92
N ILE A 432 10.85 44.63 -10.77
CA ILE A 432 11.59 44.43 -9.51
C ILE A 432 13.01 44.95 -9.71
N THR A 433 13.31 46.00 -8.95
CA THR A 433 14.59 46.70 -8.89
C THR A 433 15.60 45.89 -8.08
N LEU A 434 16.79 45.72 -8.66
CA LEU A 434 18.00 45.17 -8.03
C LEU A 434 18.35 45.92 -6.74
N LYS A 435 18.66 45.18 -5.66
CA LYS A 435 19.51 45.65 -4.57
C LYS A 435 20.61 44.62 -4.29
N ARG A 436 21.84 44.99 -4.65
CA ARG A 436 23.09 44.39 -4.17
C ARG A 436 23.27 44.66 -2.67
N PRO A 437 23.99 43.79 -1.95
CA PRO A 437 24.86 44.25 -0.88
C PRO A 437 26.34 44.05 -1.23
N ASN A 438 27.13 45.01 -0.76
CA ASN A 438 28.54 45.23 -0.99
C ASN A 438 29.45 44.10 -0.51
N LEU A 439 30.49 43.85 -1.31
CA LEU A 439 31.77 43.37 -0.84
C LEU A 439 32.40 44.41 0.08
N ASN A 440 32.98 43.97 1.20
CA ASN A 440 34.22 44.56 1.68
C ASN A 440 35.11 43.50 2.34
N SER A 441 36.36 43.59 1.93
CA SER A 441 37.50 42.72 2.18
C SER A 441 38.11 42.87 3.57
N SER A 442 38.65 41.79 4.11
CA SER A 442 39.92 41.85 4.85
C SER A 442 40.69 40.54 4.69
N LYS A 443 41.92 40.67 4.17
CA LYS A 443 42.97 39.68 3.96
C LYS A 443 43.33 38.91 5.24
N LYS A 444 43.75 37.65 5.09
CA LYS A 444 45.05 37.16 5.58
C LYS A 444 45.42 35.82 4.93
N ASP A 445 46.70 35.75 4.59
CA ASP A 445 47.43 34.75 3.81
C ASP A 445 47.51 33.36 4.47
N GLY A 446 47.85 32.34 3.66
CA GLY A 446 48.48 31.11 4.18
C GLY A 446 48.24 29.83 3.39
N ASP A 447 49.15 29.55 2.46
CA ASP A 447 49.65 28.24 2.04
C ASP A 447 48.86 27.31 1.12
N ILE A 448 49.35 27.34 -0.13
CA ILE A 448 49.21 26.41 -1.24
C ILE A 448 50.00 25.13 -0.95
N LYS A 449 49.37 23.96 -1.06
CA LYS A 449 50.06 22.71 -1.46
C LYS A 449 49.31 22.02 -2.59
N LYS A 450 49.96 22.05 -3.76
CA LYS A 450 49.72 21.23 -4.96
C LYS A 450 49.86 19.75 -4.61
N LEU A 451 48.95 18.91 -5.08
CA LEU A 451 49.22 17.49 -5.32
C LEU A 451 48.87 17.15 -6.77
N LYS A 452 49.87 16.62 -7.44
CA LYS A 452 49.91 16.24 -8.85
C LYS A 452 49.14 14.95 -9.09
N PHE A 453 48.60 14.86 -10.30
CA PHE A 453 48.22 13.63 -10.98
C PHE A 453 49.46 12.77 -11.27
N ASP A 454 49.34 11.46 -11.14
CA ASP A 454 50.12 10.47 -11.88
C ASP A 454 49.15 9.43 -12.48
N PHE A 455 49.36 9.20 -13.78
CA PHE A 455 48.81 8.28 -14.79
C PHE A 455 47.63 7.34 -14.48
#